data_AF-A0A965CAT1-F1
#
_entry.id   AF-A0A965CAT1-F1
#
_cell.length_a   1.000
_cell.length_b   1.000
_cell.length_c   1.000
_cell.angle_alpha   90.00
_cell.angle_beta   90.00
_cell.angle_gamma   90.00
#
_symmetry.space_group_name_H-M   'P 1'
#
loop_
_entity.id
_entity.type
_entity.pdbx_description
1 polymer ?
#
loop_
_entity_poly.entity_id
_entity_poly.type
_entity_poly.pdbx_seq_one_letter_code
_entity_poly.pdbx_strand_id
1 'polypeptide(L)'
;VYGLTAGSGISITAGTGTTTIAASGSGGTGAFATYNYTGDGSTTTFAATTNITVDNILVTENGILQEPTTDYTVSGTNVVFTTAPANGVEIQIRVLAGGGGSSTVLESIRTISSNYTITEGYNGLSVGPITINTGISVTVGTDERWAIMNF
;
A
#
# COMPACT_ATOMS: atom_id res chain seq x y z
N VAL A 1 -46.71 -5.23 -14.55
CA VAL A 1 -45.66 -4.67 -13.67
C VAL A 1 -44.33 -5.14 -14.23
N TYR A 2 -43.50 -4.25 -14.75
CA TYR A 2 -42.16 -4.63 -15.24
C TYR A 2 -41.29 -4.90 -14.01
N GLY A 3 -40.97 -6.18 -13.75
CA GLY A 3 -40.09 -6.57 -12.67
C GLY A 3 -38.64 -6.24 -12.99
N LEU A 4 -37.86 -5.90 -11.96
CA LEU A 4 -36.41 -5.80 -12.10
C LEU A 4 -35.84 -7.22 -12.27
N THR A 5 -35.04 -7.45 -13.32
CA THR A 5 -34.36 -8.73 -13.57
C THR A 5 -32.95 -8.69 -12.99
N ALA A 6 -32.57 -9.67 -12.18
CA ALA A 6 -31.21 -9.79 -11.66
C ALA A 6 -30.22 -10.21 -12.75
N GLY A 7 -29.01 -9.65 -12.74
CA GLY A 7 -27.91 -10.12 -13.58
C GLY A 7 -27.35 -11.47 -13.10
N SER A 8 -26.50 -12.10 -13.90
CA SER A 8 -25.88 -13.40 -13.57
C SER A 8 -25.18 -13.35 -12.20
N GLY A 9 -25.55 -14.25 -11.29
CA GLY A 9 -24.97 -14.35 -9.94
C GLY A 9 -25.64 -13.49 -8.86
N ILE A 10 -26.62 -12.66 -9.21
CA ILE A 10 -27.38 -11.87 -8.23
C ILE A 10 -28.71 -12.59 -7.93
N SER A 11 -28.94 -12.92 -6.65
CA SER A 11 -30.25 -13.42 -6.20
C SER A 11 -31.07 -12.27 -5.65
N ILE A 12 -32.16 -11.91 -6.34
CA ILE A 12 -33.18 -10.99 -5.83
C ILE A 12 -34.35 -11.85 -5.33
N THR A 13 -34.45 -12.02 -4.02
CA THR A 13 -35.60 -12.68 -3.39
C THR A 13 -36.64 -11.62 -3.07
N ALA A 14 -37.83 -11.71 -3.66
CA ALA A 14 -38.92 -10.78 -3.39
C ALA A 14 -39.39 -10.92 -1.94
N GLY A 15 -39.21 -9.87 -1.14
CA GLY A 15 -39.75 -9.72 0.20
C GLY A 15 -40.50 -8.39 0.33
N THR A 16 -41.22 -8.19 1.43
CA THR A 16 -41.97 -6.96 1.70
C THR A 16 -41.10 -5.79 2.18
N GLY A 17 -39.77 -5.92 2.14
CA GLY A 17 -38.79 -4.92 2.58
C GLY A 17 -37.88 -4.41 1.46
N THR A 18 -37.09 -3.38 1.76
CA THR A 18 -36.10 -2.82 0.83
C THR A 18 -34.84 -3.67 0.75
N THR A 19 -34.42 -4.08 -0.45
CA THR A 19 -33.12 -4.74 -0.69
C THR A 19 -32.07 -3.70 -1.07
N THR A 20 -31.04 -3.52 -0.26
CA THR A 20 -29.94 -2.58 -0.54
C THR A 20 -28.75 -3.32 -1.16
N ILE A 21 -28.32 -2.92 -2.36
CA ILE A 21 -27.05 -3.36 -2.96
C ILE A 21 -26.00 -2.30 -2.61
N ALA A 22 -25.08 -2.60 -1.68
CA ALA A 22 -23.98 -1.71 -1.35
C ALA A 22 -22.73 -2.11 -2.14
N ALA A 23 -22.22 -1.21 -2.99
CA ALA A 23 -20.87 -1.32 -3.54
C ALA A 23 -19.93 -0.47 -2.67
N SER A 24 -18.99 -1.11 -1.97
CA SER A 24 -17.95 -0.42 -1.19
C SER A 24 -16.66 -0.36 -1.99
N GLY A 25 -16.37 0.79 -2.59
CA GLY A 25 -15.04 1.10 -3.08
C GLY A 25 -14.20 1.70 -1.96
N SER A 26 -13.11 1.04 -1.56
CA SER A 26 -12.09 1.62 -0.68
C SER A 26 -10.78 1.72 -1.47
N GLY A 27 -10.37 2.95 -1.80
CA GLY A 27 -9.06 3.22 -2.36
C GLY A 27 -7.98 3.13 -1.27
N GLY A 28 -7.02 2.23 -1.44
CA GLY A 28 -5.86 2.13 -0.56
C GLY A 28 -4.99 3.37 -0.66
N THR A 29 -4.67 3.99 0.48
CA THR A 29 -3.77 5.15 0.58
C THR A 29 -2.33 4.65 0.64
N GLY A 30 -1.63 4.60 -0.50
CA GLY A 30 -0.17 4.53 -0.49
C GLY A 30 0.39 5.82 0.10
N ALA A 31 1.33 5.74 1.05
CA ALA A 31 1.92 6.93 1.66
C ALA A 31 2.84 7.63 0.67
N PHE A 32 2.48 8.85 0.27
CA PHE A 32 3.38 9.75 -0.45
C PHE A 32 4.54 10.15 0.47
N ALA A 33 5.78 10.06 -0.03
CA ALA A 33 6.97 10.45 0.73
C ALA A 33 7.94 11.26 -0.15
N THR A 34 8.74 12.11 0.47
CA THR A 34 9.80 12.88 -0.20
C THR A 34 11.06 12.81 0.64
N TYR A 35 12.17 12.45 0.01
CA TYR A 35 13.50 12.43 0.60
C TYR A 35 14.37 13.44 -0.14
N ASN A 36 15.05 14.30 0.61
CA ASN A 36 15.95 15.31 0.05
C ASN A 36 17.38 15.04 0.52
N TYR A 37 18.33 15.16 -0.40
CA TYR A 37 19.75 15.00 -0.16
C TYR A 37 20.53 16.10 -0.88
N THR A 38 21.82 16.21 -0.57
CA THR A 38 22.76 17.05 -1.32
C THR A 38 23.92 16.17 -1.76
N GLY A 39 24.24 16.22 -3.05
CA GLY A 39 25.39 15.53 -3.61
C GLY A 39 26.70 16.04 -3.03
N ASP A 40 27.66 15.14 -2.87
CA ASP A 40 29.03 15.46 -2.43
C ASP A 40 30.07 15.24 -3.56
N GLY A 41 29.62 14.82 -4.75
CA GLY A 41 30.47 14.47 -5.89
C GLY A 41 31.02 13.04 -5.89
N SER A 42 30.66 12.20 -4.91
CA SER A 42 31.22 10.85 -4.75
C SER A 42 30.22 9.78 -4.31
N THR A 43 29.23 10.14 -3.49
CA THR A 43 28.17 9.23 -3.01
C THR A 43 27.17 8.98 -4.13
N THR A 44 26.93 7.70 -4.44
CA THR A 44 25.96 7.28 -5.47
C THR A 44 24.68 6.69 -4.89
N THR A 45 24.68 6.30 -3.61
CA THR A 45 23.57 5.58 -2.98
C THR A 45 22.89 6.44 -1.93
N PHE A 46 21.59 6.63 -2.08
CA PHE A 46 20.76 7.43 -1.18
C PHE A 46 19.58 6.60 -0.68
N ALA A 47 19.37 6.59 0.63
CA ALA A 47 18.28 5.86 1.25
C ALA A 47 16.91 6.49 0.91
N ALA A 48 15.86 5.69 0.95
CA ALA A 48 14.47 6.16 0.84
C ALA A 48 13.58 5.28 1.73
N THR A 49 12.71 4.45 1.17
CA THR A 49 11.78 3.58 1.91
C THR A 49 11.67 2.20 1.28
N THR A 50 10.96 1.29 1.94
CA THR A 50 10.61 -0.03 1.38
C THR A 50 9.58 0.07 0.27
N ASN A 51 9.50 -0.96 -0.57
CA ASN A 51 8.53 -1.07 -1.68
C ASN A 51 8.65 0.02 -2.74
N ILE A 52 9.82 0.62 -2.90
CA ILE A 52 10.12 1.47 -4.05
C ILE A 52 10.62 0.64 -5.23
N THR A 53 10.27 1.06 -6.43
CA THR A 53 10.80 0.59 -7.71
C THR A 53 11.12 1.81 -8.56
N VAL A 54 11.86 1.61 -9.66
CA VAL A 54 12.10 2.68 -10.63
C VAL A 54 10.79 3.27 -11.20
N ASP A 55 9.69 2.51 -11.19
CA ASP A 55 8.39 2.91 -11.75
C ASP A 55 7.52 3.72 -10.78
N ASN A 56 7.78 3.63 -9.47
CA ASN A 56 6.95 4.29 -8.45
C ASN A 56 7.67 5.42 -7.72
N ILE A 57 8.80 5.88 -8.25
CA ILE A 57 9.51 7.05 -7.75
C ILE A 57 9.84 8.03 -8.88
N LEU A 58 9.99 9.29 -8.52
CA LEU A 58 10.63 10.31 -9.35
C LEU A 58 11.90 10.78 -8.65
N VAL A 59 13.00 10.87 -9.38
CA VAL A 59 14.29 11.36 -8.88
C VAL A 59 14.69 12.60 -9.66
N THR A 60 15.04 13.69 -8.97
CA THR A 60 15.50 14.92 -9.62
C THR A 60 16.82 15.39 -9.06
N GLU A 61 17.66 15.98 -9.90
CA GLU A 61 18.87 16.75 -9.55
C GLU A 61 18.66 18.22 -9.89
N ASN A 62 18.69 19.13 -8.90
CA ASN A 62 18.36 20.55 -9.06
C ASN A 62 17.04 20.79 -9.83
N GLY A 63 16.06 19.92 -9.62
CA GLY A 63 14.76 19.96 -10.30
C GLY A 63 14.72 19.32 -11.69
N ILE A 64 15.85 18.83 -12.23
CA ILE A 64 15.89 18.09 -13.49
C ILE A 64 15.59 16.61 -13.24
N LEU A 65 14.51 16.12 -13.84
CA LEU A 65 14.09 14.72 -13.76
C LEU A 65 15.15 13.80 -14.38
N GLN A 66 15.53 12.77 -13.63
CA GLN A 66 16.49 11.75 -14.03
C GLN A 66 15.76 10.58 -14.72
N GLU A 67 16.41 9.96 -15.70
CA GLU A 67 15.86 8.80 -16.41
C GLU A 67 16.07 7.51 -15.60
N PRO A 68 15.00 6.78 -15.25
CA PRO A 68 15.16 5.51 -14.57
C PRO A 68 15.92 4.49 -15.44
N THR A 69 16.75 3.67 -14.80
CA THR A 69 17.68 2.68 -15.39
C THR A 69 18.86 3.23 -16.20
N THR A 70 18.78 4.47 -16.71
CA THR A 70 19.91 5.16 -17.33
C THR A 70 20.71 5.97 -16.30
N ASP A 71 20.03 6.83 -15.54
CA ASP A 71 20.66 7.75 -14.58
C ASP A 71 20.64 7.17 -13.16
N TYR A 72 19.64 6.35 -12.83
CA TYR A 72 19.55 5.69 -11.53
C TYR A 72 18.86 4.31 -11.59
N THR A 73 19.14 3.47 -10.59
CA THR A 73 18.43 2.22 -10.32
C THR A 73 17.90 2.20 -8.90
N VAL A 74 17.13 1.17 -8.54
CA VAL A 74 16.64 0.96 -7.17
C VAL A 74 17.15 -0.38 -6.66
N SER A 75 17.71 -0.39 -5.44
CA SER A 75 18.20 -1.59 -4.76
C SER A 75 17.72 -1.61 -3.30
N GLY A 76 16.80 -2.52 -3.00
CA GLY A 76 16.16 -2.61 -1.69
C GLY A 76 15.40 -1.33 -1.35
N THR A 77 15.91 -0.59 -0.37
CA THR A 77 15.34 0.69 0.10
C THR A 77 16.11 1.91 -0.41
N ASN A 78 16.99 1.73 -1.40
CA ASN A 78 17.91 2.79 -1.85
C ASN A 78 17.71 3.11 -3.34
N VAL A 79 17.89 4.38 -3.66
CA VAL A 79 18.14 4.86 -5.03
C VAL A 79 19.64 4.89 -5.27
N VAL A 80 20.08 4.33 -6.39
CA VAL A 80 21.49 4.19 -6.74
C VAL A 80 21.73 4.87 -8.08
N PHE A 81 22.39 6.03 -8.06
CA PHE A 81 22.78 6.77 -9.26
C PHE A 81 23.91 6.05 -10.01
N THR A 82 23.90 6.13 -11.33
CA THR A 82 25.00 5.60 -12.17
C THR A 82 26.23 6.49 -12.14
N THR A 83 26.05 7.79 -11.96
CA THR A 83 27.09 8.80 -11.73
C THR A 83 26.80 9.56 -10.44
N ALA A 84 27.79 9.77 -9.59
CA ALA A 84 27.59 10.50 -8.34
C ALA A 84 27.11 11.94 -8.62
N PRO A 85 26.00 12.38 -8.01
CA PRO A 85 25.57 13.77 -8.07
C PRO A 85 26.70 14.72 -7.64
N ALA A 86 26.90 15.79 -8.42
CA ALA A 86 27.99 16.73 -8.17
C ALA A 86 27.84 17.42 -6.80
N ASN A 87 28.96 17.89 -6.24
CA ASN A 87 28.96 18.56 -4.94
C ASN A 87 28.03 19.78 -4.94
N GLY A 88 27.08 19.81 -4.00
CA GLY A 88 26.09 20.88 -3.85
C GLY A 88 24.84 20.75 -4.73
N VAL A 89 24.71 19.68 -5.53
CA VAL A 89 23.48 19.40 -6.27
C VAL A 89 22.39 18.92 -5.31
N GLU A 90 21.22 19.55 -5.35
CA GLU A 90 20.05 19.10 -4.59
C GLU A 90 19.45 17.86 -5.25
N ILE A 91 19.27 16.80 -4.48
CA ILE A 91 18.63 15.57 -4.92
C ILE A 91 17.28 15.47 -4.23
N GLN A 92 16.24 15.16 -5.00
CA GLN A 92 14.92 14.87 -4.46
C GLN A 92 14.40 13.54 -5.00
N ILE A 93 14.01 12.66 -4.08
CA ILE A 93 13.36 11.38 -4.38
C ILE A 93 11.92 11.47 -3.89
N ARG A 94 10.96 11.44 -4.81
CA ARG A 94 9.53 11.42 -4.51
C ARG A 94 9.01 10.01 -4.68
N VAL A 95 8.42 9.45 -3.63
CA VAL A 95 7.71 8.18 -3.69
C VAL A 95 6.27 8.46 -4.08
N LEU A 96 5.85 7.88 -5.19
CA LEU A 96 4.49 7.95 -5.69
C LEU A 96 3.69 6.83 -5.04
N ALA A 97 2.50 7.14 -4.54
CA ALA A 97 1.57 6.11 -4.10
C ALA A 97 1.18 5.25 -5.31
N GLY A 98 1.48 3.95 -5.26
CA GLY A 98 0.87 2.99 -6.17
C GLY A 98 -0.63 2.97 -5.90
N GLY A 99 -1.45 3.40 -6.87
CA GLY A 99 -2.89 3.25 -6.78
C GLY A 99 -3.22 1.76 -6.60
N GLY A 100 -3.85 1.40 -5.48
CA GLY A 100 -4.25 0.03 -5.22
C GLY A 100 -5.11 -0.47 -6.38
N GLY A 101 -4.61 -1.46 -7.12
CA GLY A 101 -5.37 -2.12 -8.17
C GLY A 101 -6.67 -2.67 -7.59
N SER A 102 -7.76 -2.59 -8.36
CA SER A 102 -8.99 -3.30 -8.01
C SER A 102 -8.75 -4.80 -8.10
N SER A 103 -8.38 -5.43 -6.98
CA SER A 103 -8.32 -6.88 -6.90
C SER A 103 -9.74 -7.45 -6.87
N THR A 104 -10.00 -8.47 -7.69
CA THR A 104 -11.26 -9.22 -7.67
C THR A 104 -11.39 -10.09 -6.39
N VAL A 105 -10.27 -10.30 -5.69
CA VAL A 105 -10.17 -11.04 -4.43
C VAL A 105 -9.48 -10.15 -3.39
N LEU A 106 -10.08 -10.03 -2.20
CA LEU A 106 -9.43 -9.41 -1.04
C LEU A 106 -8.58 -10.46 -0.34
N GLU A 107 -7.27 -10.25 -0.29
CA GLU A 107 -6.34 -11.19 0.33
C GLU A 107 -6.07 -10.81 1.79
N SER A 108 -6.32 -11.75 2.70
CA SER A 108 -5.90 -11.60 4.10
C SER A 108 -4.43 -11.91 4.23
N ILE A 109 -3.71 -11.10 5.02
CA ILE A 109 -2.36 -11.46 5.46
C ILE A 109 -2.44 -12.80 6.22
N ARG A 110 -1.52 -13.73 5.92
CA ARG A 110 -1.48 -15.04 6.59
C ARG A 110 -0.57 -15.04 7.82
N THR A 111 0.39 -14.12 7.85
CA THR A 111 1.36 -13.99 8.92
C THR A 111 1.45 -12.55 9.38
N ILE A 112 1.17 -12.33 10.66
CA ILE A 112 1.34 -11.04 11.33
C ILE A 112 2.76 -11.01 11.90
N SER A 113 3.64 -10.23 11.26
CA SER A 113 5.06 -10.12 11.59
C SER A 113 5.42 -8.85 12.36
N SER A 114 4.46 -7.98 12.65
CA SER A 114 4.64 -6.72 13.36
C SER A 114 3.49 -6.48 14.32
N ASN A 115 3.78 -5.81 15.45
CA ASN A 115 2.76 -5.44 16.42
C ASN A 115 1.68 -4.62 15.73
N TYR A 116 0.42 -4.98 15.96
CA TYR A 116 -0.71 -4.31 15.35
C TYR A 116 -1.75 -3.98 16.40
N THR A 117 -2.29 -2.78 16.35
CA THR A 117 -3.43 -2.38 17.19
C THR A 117 -4.58 -2.11 16.23
N ILE A 118 -5.72 -2.77 16.45
CA ILE A 118 -6.95 -2.43 15.74
C ILE A 118 -7.24 -0.95 16.04
N THR A 119 -7.57 -0.21 14.99
CA THR A 119 -7.80 1.23 15.12
C THR A 119 -9.04 1.46 15.97
N GLU A 120 -8.97 2.44 16.88
CA GLU A 120 -10.08 2.77 17.78
C GLU A 120 -11.40 2.92 17.03
N GLY A 121 -12.41 2.16 17.46
CA GLY A 121 -13.75 2.17 16.89
C GLY A 121 -13.94 1.26 15.68
N TYR A 122 -12.94 0.45 15.32
CA TYR A 122 -13.03 -0.54 14.24
C TYR A 122 -13.01 -1.98 14.77
N ASN A 123 -13.58 -2.88 13.96
CA ASN A 123 -13.38 -4.32 14.14
C ASN A 123 -12.39 -4.83 13.10
N GLY A 124 -11.54 -5.77 13.50
CA GLY A 124 -10.65 -6.49 12.61
C GLY A 124 -11.33 -7.71 12.00
N LEU A 125 -11.01 -8.00 10.74
CA LEU A 125 -11.41 -9.23 10.06
C LEU A 125 -10.20 -9.85 9.36
N SER A 126 -10.01 -11.15 9.55
CA SER A 126 -9.05 -11.95 8.80
C SER A 126 -9.74 -13.19 8.24
N VAL A 127 -9.31 -13.65 7.07
CA VAL A 127 -9.84 -14.87 6.44
C VAL A 127 -8.75 -15.92 6.24
N GLY A 128 -9.09 -17.17 6.54
CA GLY A 128 -8.17 -18.31 6.52
C GLY A 128 -7.29 -18.41 7.79
N PRO A 129 -6.35 -19.38 7.80
CA PRO A 129 -5.42 -19.56 8.90
C PRO A 129 -4.50 -18.33 9.07
N ILE A 130 -4.40 -17.83 10.30
CA ILE A 130 -3.54 -16.70 10.67
C ILE A 130 -2.47 -17.18 11.65
N THR A 131 -1.22 -16.86 11.34
CA THR A 131 -0.07 -17.04 12.23
C THR A 131 0.36 -15.68 12.77
N ILE A 132 0.60 -15.59 14.08
CA ILE A 132 1.25 -14.43 14.70
C ILE A 132 2.68 -14.85 15.06
N ASN A 133 3.69 -14.11 14.59
CA ASN A 133 5.08 -14.42 14.90
C ASN A 133 5.36 -14.30 16.41
N THR A 134 6.29 -15.11 16.92
CA THR A 134 6.75 -15.01 18.31
C THR A 134 7.22 -13.59 18.62
N GLY A 135 6.78 -13.04 19.75
CA GLY A 135 7.11 -11.67 20.17
C GLY A 135 6.24 -10.58 19.54
N ILE A 136 5.26 -10.96 18.70
CA ILE A 136 4.29 -10.03 18.11
C ILE A 136 2.96 -10.11 18.85
N SER A 137 2.31 -8.96 19.05
CA SER A 137 0.98 -8.83 19.65
C SER A 137 -0.01 -8.14 18.70
N VAL A 138 -1.25 -8.62 18.72
CA VAL A 138 -2.41 -7.95 18.13
C VAL A 138 -3.26 -7.43 19.28
N THR A 139 -3.35 -6.11 19.42
CA THR A 139 -4.15 -5.45 20.44
C THR A 139 -5.54 -5.20 19.90
N VAL A 140 -6.55 -5.68 20.63
CA VAL A 140 -7.97 -5.40 20.40
C VAL A 140 -8.44 -4.49 21.53
N GLY A 141 -8.88 -3.28 21.20
CA GLY A 141 -9.35 -2.28 22.15
C GLY A 141 -10.65 -2.68 22.85
N THR A 142 -11.06 -1.87 23.83
CA THR A 142 -12.37 -2.03 24.48
C THR A 142 -13.48 -1.85 23.45
N ASP A 143 -14.47 -2.73 23.48
CA ASP A 143 -15.60 -2.80 22.55
C ASP A 143 -15.27 -3.17 21.08
N GLU A 144 -14.01 -3.43 20.76
CA GLU A 144 -13.60 -3.95 19.46
C GLU A 144 -13.68 -5.48 19.42
N ARG A 145 -13.66 -6.02 18.20
CA ARG A 145 -13.60 -7.46 17.92
C ARG A 145 -12.61 -7.72 16.82
N TRP A 146 -11.91 -8.83 16.93
CA TRP A 146 -11.18 -9.42 15.82
C TRP A 146 -11.84 -10.75 15.44
N ALA A 147 -12.44 -10.80 14.25
CA ALA A 147 -13.01 -12.01 13.70
C ALA A 147 -12.00 -12.69 12.77
N ILE A 148 -11.78 -13.99 12.98
CA ILE A 148 -11.01 -14.83 12.06
C ILE A 148 -11.98 -15.85 11.49
N MET A 149 -12.23 -15.77 10.18
CA MET A 149 -13.10 -16.72 9.50
C MET A 149 -12.25 -17.83 8.88
N ASN A 150 -12.37 -19.04 9.41
CA ASN A 150 -11.73 -20.24 8.88
C ASN A 150 -12.84 -21.16 8.34
N PHE A 151 -12.83 -21.42 7.04
CA PHE A 151 -13.78 -22.30 6.35
C PHE A 151 -13.03 -23.42 5.65
#